data_AF-A0A6B2G5A0-F1
#
_entry.id   AF-A0A6B2G5A0-F1
#
_cell.length_a   1.000
_cell.length_b   1.000
_cell.length_c   1.000
_cell.angle_alpha   90.00
_cell.angle_beta   90.00
_cell.angle_gamma   90.00
#
_symmetry.space_group_name_H-M   'P 1'
#
loop_
_entity.id
_entity.type
_entity.pdbx_description
1 polymer ?
#
loop_
_entity_poly.entity_id
_entity_poly.type
_entity_poly.pdbx_seq_one_letter_code
_entity_poly.pdbx_strand_id
1 'polypeptide(L)'
;IIKIRSSIIDAFRDYYTEHDYFEVTSPTLVQTQREGGSALFRLDLFGDKAYLTQPSQLHLEAVIPTLGNVFCIAQSYSAEQFKTRRNSAEITHIEAEIPYISFDELLQAVEDLACGVLDRILACDIKLLLQ
;
A
#
# COMPACT_ATOMS: atom_id res chain seq x y z
N ILE A 1 8.53 -10.58 -16.16
CA ILE A 1 7.64 -10.44 -14.96
C ILE A 1 8.23 -9.45 -13.94
N ILE A 2 9.41 -9.69 -13.35
CA ILE A 2 9.98 -8.77 -12.33
C ILE A 2 10.24 -7.36 -12.87
N LYS A 3 10.74 -7.23 -14.10
CA LYS A 3 10.90 -5.92 -14.77
C LYS A 3 9.57 -5.15 -14.86
N ILE A 4 8.50 -5.83 -15.27
CA ILE A 4 7.15 -5.25 -15.33
C ILE A 4 6.68 -4.83 -13.93
N ARG A 5 6.92 -5.67 -12.90
CA ARG A 5 6.58 -5.30 -11.51
C ARG A 5 7.31 -4.03 -11.07
N SER A 6 8.58 -3.85 -11.43
CA SER A 6 9.32 -2.61 -11.16
C SER A 6 8.60 -1.42 -11.79
N SER A 7 8.30 -1.50 -13.09
CA SER A 7 7.60 -0.42 -13.81
C SER A 7 6.19 -0.15 -13.28
N ILE A 8 5.48 -1.16 -12.79
CA ILE A 8 4.18 -0.97 -12.13
C ILE A 8 4.35 -0.13 -10.85
N ILE A 9 5.34 -0.44 -10.01
CA ILE A 9 5.59 0.32 -8.78
C ILE A 9 5.97 1.77 -9.10
N ASP A 10 6.79 1.98 -10.13
CA ASP A 10 7.14 3.32 -10.60
C ASP A 10 5.90 4.07 -11.11
N ALA A 11 5.04 3.43 -11.91
CA ALA A 11 3.80 4.02 -12.41
C ALA A 11 2.82 4.42 -11.28
N PHE A 12 2.76 3.64 -10.19
CA PHE A 12 2.00 4.04 -9.00
C PHE A 12 2.58 5.32 -8.36
N ARG A 13 3.90 5.41 -8.20
CA ARG A 13 4.54 6.61 -7.65
C ARG A 13 4.33 7.83 -8.54
N ASP A 14 4.48 7.66 -9.86
CA ASP A 14 4.27 8.73 -10.84
C ASP A 14 2.82 9.23 -10.78
N TYR A 15 1.84 8.31 -10.77
CA TYR A 15 0.44 8.67 -10.60
C TYR A 15 0.21 9.50 -9.32
N TYR A 16 0.66 9.01 -8.17
CA TYR A 16 0.44 9.70 -6.90
C TYR A 16 1.15 11.06 -6.84
N THR A 17 2.36 11.16 -7.38
CA THR A 17 3.13 12.42 -7.42
C THR A 17 2.46 13.46 -8.30
N GLU A 18 1.90 13.07 -9.45
CA GLU A 18 1.17 13.97 -10.35
C GLU A 18 -0.17 14.47 -9.77
N HIS A 19 -0.73 13.77 -8.79
CA HIS A 19 -1.99 14.14 -8.11
C HIS A 19 -1.76 14.74 -6.71
N ASP A 20 -0.55 15.26 -6.46
CA ASP A 20 -0.17 15.96 -5.22
C ASP A 20 -0.28 15.10 -3.94
N TYR A 21 -0.06 13.79 -4.04
CA TYR A 21 0.07 12.92 -2.85
C TYR A 21 1.51 12.90 -2.33
N PHE A 22 1.67 12.83 -1.01
CA PHE A 22 2.98 12.64 -0.37
C PHE A 22 3.23 11.17 -0.02
N GLU A 23 4.41 10.65 -0.39
CA GLU A 23 4.85 9.31 0.02
C GLU A 23 5.24 9.32 1.51
N VAL A 24 4.63 8.43 2.30
CA VAL A 24 4.85 8.31 3.74
C VAL A 24 5.45 6.94 4.04
N THR A 25 6.55 6.92 4.80
CA THR A 25 7.13 5.67 5.31
C THR A 25 6.55 5.34 6.67
N SER A 26 5.64 4.36 6.71
CA SER A 26 5.00 3.90 7.95
C SER A 26 5.83 2.81 8.65
N PRO A 27 5.81 2.74 10.00
CA PRO A 27 6.51 1.68 10.73
C PRO A 27 5.81 0.33 10.52
N THR A 28 6.61 -0.72 10.32
CA THR A 28 6.12 -2.10 10.15
C THR A 28 6.07 -2.90 11.45
N LEU A 29 6.82 -2.48 12.46
CA LEU A 29 6.79 -3.02 13.81
C LEU A 29 5.81 -2.20 14.66
N VAL A 30 4.75 -2.86 15.14
CA VAL A 30 3.68 -2.20 15.91
C VAL A 30 3.41 -2.95 17.21
N GLN A 31 3.04 -2.22 18.25
CA GLN A 31 2.66 -2.80 19.56
C GLN A 31 1.15 -3.11 19.66
N THR A 32 0.35 -2.53 18.76
CA THR A 32 -1.10 -2.68 18.74
C THR A 32 -1.54 -3.66 17.66
N GLN A 33 -2.42 -4.59 18.01
CA GLN A 33 -3.20 -5.34 17.01
C GLN A 33 -4.27 -4.39 16.46
N ARG A 34 -4.10 -3.97 15.20
CA ARG A 34 -5.15 -3.23 14.48
C ARG A 34 -6.09 -4.25 13.81
N GLU A 35 -7.38 -3.96 13.90
CA GLU A 35 -8.50 -4.80 13.49
C GLU A 35 -8.62 -6.13 14.26
N GLY A 36 -9.58 -6.17 15.18
CA GLY A 36 -9.87 -7.35 16.00
C GLY A 36 -10.40 -8.51 15.16
N GLY A 37 -9.51 -9.42 14.76
CA GLY A 37 -9.91 -10.69 14.15
C GLY A 37 -8.84 -11.37 13.30
N SER A 38 -7.85 -10.62 12.80
CA SER A 38 -6.84 -11.16 11.90
C SER A 38 -5.65 -11.77 12.64
N ALA A 39 -5.09 -12.84 12.07
CA ALA A 39 -3.89 -13.48 12.59
C ALA A 39 -2.65 -12.61 12.26
N LEU A 40 -1.96 -12.12 13.29
CA LEU A 40 -0.72 -11.35 13.18
C LEU A 40 0.51 -12.19 13.51
N PHE A 41 1.62 -11.93 12.83
CA PHE A 41 2.94 -12.42 13.26
C PHE A 41 3.35 -11.70 14.54
N ARG A 42 3.67 -12.50 15.56
CA ARG A 42 4.12 -12.03 16.88
C ARG A 42 5.63 -12.18 16.96
N LEU A 43 6.28 -11.18 17.54
CA LEU A 43 7.71 -11.22 17.81
C LEU A 43 8.04 -10.62 19.19
N ASP A 44 9.17 -11.03 19.73
CA ASP A 44 9.79 -10.41 20.91
C ASP A 44 10.71 -9.29 20.43
N LEU A 45 10.41 -8.06 20.85
CA LEU A 45 11.15 -6.85 20.55
C LEU A 45 11.77 -6.32 21.85
N PHE A 46 12.97 -6.79 22.16
CA PHE A 46 13.76 -6.40 23.34
C PHE A 46 13.09 -6.71 24.69
N GLY A 47 12.32 -7.79 24.77
CA GLY A 47 11.56 -8.20 25.96
C GLY A 47 10.09 -7.78 25.90
N ASP A 48 9.72 -6.90 24.97
CA ASP A 48 8.34 -6.47 24.76
C ASP A 48 7.68 -7.21 23.60
N LYS A 49 6.37 -7.40 23.71
CA LYS A 49 5.59 -8.02 22.65
C LYS A 49 5.32 -7.02 21.52
N ALA A 50 5.71 -7.39 20.30
CA ALA A 50 5.41 -6.63 19.09
C ALA A 50 4.77 -7.52 18.00
N TYR A 51 4.28 -6.87 16.96
CA TYR A 51 3.63 -7.48 15.82
C TYR A 51 4.14 -6.88 14.51
N LEU A 52 4.10 -7.66 13.45
CA LEU A 52 4.23 -7.13 12.09
C LEU A 52 2.89 -6.51 11.65
N THR A 53 2.94 -5.36 11.01
CA THR A 53 1.77 -4.60 10.55
C THR A 53 0.99 -5.32 9.45
N GLN A 54 -0.32 -5.04 9.34
CA GLN A 54 -1.18 -5.55 8.27
C GLN A 54 -1.58 -4.46 7.29
N PRO A 55 -2.31 -3.39 7.66
CA PRO A 55 -2.29 -2.16 6.89
C PRO A 55 -1.60 -1.02 7.64
N SER A 56 -0.99 -0.11 6.89
CA SER A 56 -0.45 1.16 7.39
C SER A 56 -1.55 2.20 7.61
N GLN A 57 -2.81 1.91 7.25
CA GLN A 57 -3.96 2.82 7.28
C GLN A 57 -3.98 3.83 8.45
N LEU A 58 -4.06 3.42 9.72
CA LEU A 58 -4.15 4.44 10.79
C LEU A 58 -2.87 5.28 10.98
N HIS A 59 -1.72 4.89 10.41
CA HIS A 59 -0.55 5.78 10.34
C HIS A 59 -0.73 6.84 9.26
N LEU A 60 -1.34 6.48 8.13
CA LEU A 60 -1.72 7.43 7.07
C LEU A 60 -2.80 8.39 7.57
N GLU A 61 -3.86 7.89 8.21
CA GLU A 61 -4.90 8.73 8.84
C GLU A 61 -4.33 9.76 9.82
N ALA A 62 -3.28 9.39 10.56
CA ALA A 62 -2.67 10.27 11.55
C ALA A 62 -1.89 11.45 10.94
N VAL A 63 -1.42 11.34 9.69
CA VAL A 63 -0.59 12.38 9.04
C VAL A 63 -1.36 13.25 8.05
N ILE A 64 -2.55 12.81 7.64
CA ILE A 64 -3.44 13.56 6.75
C ILE A 64 -3.73 15.00 7.21
N PRO A 65 -3.97 15.29 8.51
CA PRO A 65 -4.20 16.67 8.95
C PRO A 65 -3.02 17.61 8.65
N THR A 66 -1.82 17.05 8.43
CA THR A 66 -0.60 17.82 8.13
C THR A 66 -0.16 17.76 6.68
N LEU A 67 -0.38 16.63 5.99
CA LEU A 67 0.15 16.38 4.65
C LEU A 67 -0.92 16.41 3.55
N GLY A 68 -2.21 16.37 3.90
CA GLY A 68 -3.28 16.22 2.92
C GLY A 68 -3.33 14.80 2.37
N ASN A 69 -3.29 14.66 1.04
CA ASN A 69 -3.31 13.38 0.34
C ASN A 69 -1.99 12.63 0.59
N VAL A 70 -2.06 11.37 1.02
CA VAL A 70 -0.88 10.57 1.34
C VAL A 70 -0.97 9.17 0.76
N PHE A 71 0.17 8.58 0.46
CA PHE A 71 0.27 7.18 0.06
C PHE A 71 1.50 6.50 0.67
N CYS A 72 1.50 5.17 0.68
CA CYS A 72 2.59 4.34 1.18
C CYS A 72 2.71 3.08 0.32
N ILE A 73 3.94 2.68 0.01
CA ILE A 73 4.27 1.40 -0.60
C ILE A 73 5.15 0.64 0.40
N ALA A 74 4.54 -0.23 1.20
CA ALA A 74 5.21 -0.95 2.28
C ALA A 74 4.88 -2.44 2.26
N GLN A 75 5.58 -3.22 3.08
CA GLN A 75 5.21 -4.63 3.27
C GLN A 75 4.10 -4.76 4.31
N SER A 76 3.18 -5.67 4.02
CA SER A 76 2.07 -6.07 4.88
C SER A 76 2.13 -7.56 5.15
N TYR A 77 1.84 -7.95 6.39
CA TYR A 77 2.11 -9.30 6.87
C TYR A 77 0.87 -9.99 7.43
N SER A 78 0.50 -11.15 6.89
CA SER A 78 -0.65 -11.93 7.35
C SER A 78 -0.22 -13.30 7.88
N ALA A 79 -0.58 -13.61 9.12
CA ALA A 79 -0.37 -14.94 9.70
C ALA A 79 -1.57 -15.87 9.48
N GLU A 80 -2.45 -15.56 8.53
CA GLU A 80 -3.55 -16.45 8.14
C GLU A 80 -3.03 -17.81 7.67
N GLN A 81 -3.63 -18.87 8.18
CA GLN A 81 -3.24 -20.24 7.85
C GLN A 81 -3.96 -20.79 6.60
N PHE A 82 -5.00 -20.09 6.12
CA PHE A 82 -5.75 -20.48 4.93
C PHE A 82 -4.99 -20.13 3.66
N LYS A 83 -4.49 -21.15 2.98
CA LYS A 83 -3.73 -20.99 1.74
C LYS A 83 -4.65 -21.03 0.52
N THR A 84 -4.91 -19.88 -0.08
CA THR A 84 -5.45 -19.80 -1.44
C THR A 84 -4.33 -19.43 -2.42
N ARG A 85 -4.59 -19.49 -3.74
CA ARG A 85 -3.62 -19.03 -4.76
C ARG A 85 -3.32 -17.53 -4.71
N ARG A 86 -4.10 -16.74 -3.95
CA ARG A 86 -3.99 -15.28 -3.85
C ARG A 86 -3.52 -14.79 -2.47
N ASN A 87 -3.51 -15.64 -1.46
CA ASN A 87 -3.07 -15.27 -0.11
C ASN A 87 -1.55 -15.50 0.01
N SER A 88 -0.82 -14.48 0.44
CA SER A 88 0.59 -14.57 0.79
C SER A 88 0.78 -14.06 2.22
N ALA A 89 1.75 -14.64 2.93
CA ALA A 89 2.11 -14.20 4.27
C ALA A 89 2.75 -12.81 4.28
N GLU A 90 3.33 -12.40 3.16
CA GLU A 90 3.96 -11.10 2.93
C GLU A 90 3.56 -10.60 1.54
N ILE A 91 3.11 -9.35 1.48
CA ILE A 91 2.80 -8.65 0.23
C ILE A 91 3.36 -7.23 0.26
N THR A 92 3.73 -6.71 -0.90
CA THR A 92 3.89 -5.26 -1.06
C THR A 92 2.52 -4.65 -1.24
N HIS A 93 2.11 -3.86 -0.26
CA HIS A 93 0.83 -3.19 -0.19
C HIS A 93 1.00 -1.73 -0.60
N ILE A 94 0.11 -1.28 -1.47
CA ILE A 94 0.03 0.11 -1.90
C ILE A 94 -1.23 0.66 -1.27
N GLU A 95 -1.06 1.62 -0.38
CA GLU A 95 -2.13 2.21 0.42
C GLU A 95 -2.15 3.72 0.17
N ALA A 96 -3.32 4.32 0.13
CA ALA A 96 -3.49 5.75 0.03
C ALA A 96 -4.68 6.20 0.87
N GLU A 97 -4.58 7.40 1.43
CA GLU A 97 -5.63 7.96 2.28
C GLU A 97 -5.86 9.43 1.87
N ILE A 98 -7.15 9.79 1.75
CA ILE A 98 -7.59 11.05 1.15
C ILE A 98 -8.52 11.76 2.14
N PRO A 99 -8.17 12.95 2.66
CA PRO A 99 -9.03 13.70 3.56
C PRO A 99 -10.31 14.23 2.90
N TYR A 100 -11.36 14.35 3.71
CA TYR A 100 -12.57 15.15 3.40
C TYR A 100 -13.33 14.75 2.12
N ILE A 101 -13.30 13.46 1.78
CA ILE A 101 -14.07 12.92 0.64
C ILE A 101 -15.33 12.18 1.08
N SER A 102 -16.30 12.15 0.17
CA SER A 102 -17.47 11.29 0.21
C SER A 102 -17.15 9.89 -0.33
N PHE A 103 -18.08 8.96 -0.15
CA PHE A 103 -17.94 7.61 -0.69
C PHE A 103 -17.90 7.58 -2.22
N ASP A 104 -18.68 8.43 -2.90
CA ASP A 104 -18.69 8.50 -4.36
C ASP A 104 -17.35 9.04 -4.90
N GLU A 105 -16.75 10.01 -4.22
CA GLU A 105 -15.41 10.51 -4.54
C GLU A 105 -14.33 9.44 -4.32
N LEU A 106 -14.47 8.60 -3.28
CA LEU A 106 -13.59 7.45 -3.07
C LEU A 106 -13.67 6.46 -4.24
N LEU A 107 -14.88 6.11 -4.69
CA LEU A 107 -15.06 5.21 -5.83
C LEU A 107 -14.43 5.78 -7.10
N GLN A 108 -14.62 7.08 -7.35
CA GLN A 108 -14.03 7.75 -8.50
C GLN A 108 -12.50 7.75 -8.41
N ALA A 109 -11.92 8.01 -7.24
CA ALA A 109 -10.48 8.00 -7.03
C ALA A 109 -9.86 6.62 -7.25
N VAL A 110 -10.54 5.54 -6.84
CA VAL A 110 -10.08 4.16 -7.08
C VAL A 110 -10.10 3.81 -8.58
N GLU A 111 -11.14 4.22 -9.30
CA GLU A 111 -11.23 4.01 -10.74
C GLU A 111 -10.15 4.80 -11.49
N ASP A 112 -9.97 6.08 -11.14
CA ASP A 112 -8.97 6.96 -11.74
C ASP A 112 -7.55 6.45 -11.50
N LEU A 113 -7.25 5.96 -10.29
CA LEU A 113 -5.98 5.30 -9.96
C LEU A 113 -5.74 4.08 -10.86
N ALA A 114 -6.72 3.21 -10.99
CA ALA A 114 -6.59 1.99 -11.78
C ALA A 114 -6.35 2.31 -13.26
N CYS A 115 -7.14 3.22 -13.84
CA CYS A 115 -7.01 3.65 -15.23
C CYS A 115 -5.69 4.39 -15.46
N GLY A 116 -5.35 5.35 -14.60
CA GLY A 116 -4.15 6.17 -14.73
C GLY A 116 -2.86 5.35 -14.64
N VAL A 117 -2.79 4.38 -13.73
CA VAL A 117 -1.63 3.48 -13.65
C VAL A 117 -1.54 2.57 -14.87
N LEU A 118 -2.67 2.04 -15.36
CA LEU A 118 -2.70 1.23 -16.59
C LEU A 118 -2.22 2.03 -17.81
N ASP A 119 -2.67 3.27 -17.97
CA ASP A 119 -2.25 4.12 -19.08
C ASP A 119 -0.74 4.39 -19.06
N ARG A 120 -0.16 4.64 -17.88
CA ARG A 120 1.29 4.81 -17.70
C ARG A 120 2.07 3.55 -18.09
N ILE A 121 1.57 2.37 -17.71
CA ILE A 121 2.18 1.09 -18.06
C ILE A 121 2.08 0.81 -19.58
N LEU A 122 0.95 1.14 -20.20
CA LEU A 122 0.73 0.94 -21.64
C LEU A 122 1.53 1.93 -22.49
N ALA A 123 1.79 3.13 -21.98
CA ALA A 123 2.65 4.12 -22.63
C ALA A 123 4.15 3.74 -22.56
N CYS A 124 4.57 2.96 -21.56
CA CYS A 124 5.92 2.40 -21.53
C CYS A 124 6.12 1.43 -22.70
N ASP A 125 7.24 1.55 -23.42
CA ASP A 125 7.58 0.56 -24.45
C ASP A 125 7.97 -0.76 -23.78
N ILE A 126 6.98 -1.63 -23.61
CA ILE A 126 7.11 -2.95 -22.96
C ILE A 126 8.19 -3.79 -23.67
N LYS A 127 8.49 -3.54 -24.95
CA LYS A 127 9.55 -4.27 -25.66
C LYS A 127 10.93 -3.98 -25.09
N LEU A 128 11.18 -2.78 -24.57
CA LEU A 128 12.44 -2.43 -23.89
C LEU A 128 12.62 -3.20 -22.57
N LEU A 129 11.52 -3.57 -21.91
CA LEU A 129 11.55 -4.36 -20.68
C LEU A 129 11.73 -5.87 -20.93
N LEU A 130 11.61 -6.34 -22.19
CA LEU A 130 11.69 -7.75 -22.56
C LEU A 130 13.05 -8.17 -23.15
N GLN A 131 13.95 -7.22 -23.41
CA GLN A 131 15.37 -7.46 -23.72
C GLN A 131 16.15 -7.74 -22.43
#